data_AF-A0A4W5JQI8-F1
#
_entry.id   AF-A0A4W5JQI8-F1
#
_cell.length_a   1.000
_cell.length_b   1.000
_cell.length_c   1.000
_cell.angle_alpha   90.00
_cell.angle_beta   90.00
_cell.angle_gamma   90.00
#
_symmetry.space_group_name_H-M   'P 1'
#
loop_
_entity.id
_entity.type
_entity.pdbx_description
1 polymer ?
#
loop_
_entity_poly.entity_id
_entity_poly.type
_entity_poly.pdbx_seq_one_letter_code
_entity_poly.pdbx_strand_id
1 'polypeptide(L)'
;MVRTMLESLIADKSGSKKTLRSSLEGPTIMDMEKFHRESFFYTHLLNFSETLQQCCDLSQLWFREFFLELTMGRRIQFPIEMSMPWILTDHILETKEASMMEYVLYPLDLYNDSAHYALTKFKKQFLYDEIEAEVCSSPLD
;
A
#
# COMPACT_ATOMS: atom_id res chain seq x y z
N MET A 1 -2.00 -20.61 -15.39
CA MET A 1 -1.86 -21.91 -16.10
C MET A 1 -0.52 -22.03 -16.80
N VAL A 2 -0.17 -21.19 -17.79
CA VAL A 2 1.12 -21.28 -18.51
C VAL A 2 2.34 -21.20 -17.59
N ARG A 3 2.37 -20.21 -16.67
CA ARG A 3 3.47 -20.08 -15.70
C ARG A 3 3.63 -21.33 -14.81
N THR A 4 2.53 -21.83 -14.26
CA THR A 4 2.51 -23.03 -13.40
C THR A 4 2.98 -24.29 -14.14
N MET A 5 2.64 -24.44 -15.43
CA MET A 5 3.13 -25.54 -16.26
C MET A 5 4.61 -25.39 -16.60
N LEU A 6 5.10 -24.17 -16.85
CA LEU A 6 6.53 -23.93 -17.05
C LEU A 6 7.33 -24.17 -15.76
N GLU A 7 6.80 -23.74 -14.62
CA GLU A 7 7.39 -23.96 -13.31
C GLU A 7 7.59 -25.45 -13.01
N SER A 8 6.60 -26.30 -13.33
CA SER A 8 6.73 -27.75 -13.14
C SER A 8 7.74 -28.42 -14.07
N LEU A 9 7.99 -27.84 -15.26
CA LEU A 9 9.01 -28.33 -16.20
C LEU A 9 10.43 -27.97 -15.75
N ILE A 10 10.62 -26.78 -15.17
CA ILE A 10 11.94 -26.27 -14.74
C ILE A 10 12.27 -26.60 -13.27
N ALA A 11 11.35 -27.14 -12.48
CA ALA A 11 11.54 -27.44 -11.06
C ALA A 11 12.59 -28.55 -10.80
N ASP A 12 13.47 -28.30 -9.82
CA ASP A 12 14.56 -29.21 -9.43
C ASP A 12 14.13 -30.31 -8.45
N LYS A 13 12.95 -30.22 -7.83
CA LYS A 13 12.49 -31.16 -6.78
C LYS A 13 11.35 -32.06 -7.27
N SER A 14 11.66 -33.33 -7.50
CA SER A 14 10.69 -34.43 -7.43
C SER A 14 11.11 -35.40 -6.32
N GLY A 15 10.18 -35.75 -5.43
CA GLY A 15 10.45 -36.66 -4.29
C GLY A 15 10.81 -38.10 -4.68
N SER A 16 10.70 -38.49 -5.96
CA SER A 16 11.17 -39.75 -6.55
C SER A 16 10.96 -39.73 -8.09
N LYS A 17 11.87 -40.38 -8.84
CA LYS A 17 12.01 -40.44 -10.32
C LYS A 17 12.49 -39.15 -11.01
N LYS A 18 13.32 -39.33 -12.05
CA LYS A 18 13.92 -38.30 -12.93
C LYS A 18 13.04 -37.04 -13.04
N THR A 19 13.63 -35.87 -12.76
CA THR A 19 12.95 -34.57 -12.95
C THR A 19 12.66 -34.34 -14.43
N LEU A 20 11.56 -33.65 -14.75
CA LEU A 20 11.25 -33.27 -16.14
C LEU A 20 12.36 -32.41 -16.73
N ARG A 21 12.98 -31.56 -15.90
CA ARG A 21 14.19 -30.79 -16.20
C ARG A 21 15.34 -31.63 -16.73
N SER A 22 15.56 -32.84 -16.18
CA SER A 22 16.66 -33.73 -16.62
C SER A 22 16.50 -34.27 -18.05
N SER A 23 15.32 -34.11 -18.65
CA SER A 23 15.02 -34.52 -20.03
C SER A 23 15.06 -33.35 -21.02
N LEU A 24 15.39 -32.14 -20.57
CA LEU A 24 15.44 -30.91 -21.38
C LEU A 24 16.89 -30.46 -21.60
N GLU A 25 17.15 -29.79 -22.73
CA GLU A 25 18.47 -29.28 -23.07
C GLU A 25 18.78 -27.98 -22.31
N GLY A 26 20.05 -27.79 -21.93
CA GLY A 26 20.51 -26.61 -21.18
C GLY A 26 20.03 -25.26 -21.73
N PRO A 27 20.14 -24.98 -23.05
CA PRO A 27 19.64 -23.73 -23.64
C PRO A 27 18.13 -23.52 -23.48
N THR A 28 17.33 -24.57 -23.69
CA THR A 28 15.86 -24.47 -23.56
C THR A 28 15.41 -24.22 -22.13
N ILE A 29 16.11 -24.78 -21.15
CA ILE A 29 15.89 -24.51 -19.73
C ILE A 29 16.14 -23.02 -19.42
N MET A 30 17.22 -22.44 -19.95
CA MET A 30 17.53 -21.02 -19.75
C MET A 30 16.45 -20.10 -20.34
N ASP A 31 15.94 -20.43 -21.53
CA ASP A 31 14.85 -19.66 -22.16
C ASP A 31 13.54 -19.74 -21.35
N MET A 32 13.20 -20.94 -20.86
CA MET A 32 12.03 -21.14 -20.00
C MET A 32 12.16 -20.38 -18.67
N GLU A 33 13.33 -20.40 -18.04
CA GLU A 33 13.62 -19.64 -16.82
C GLU A 33 13.56 -18.13 -17.05
N LYS A 34 14.10 -17.66 -18.17
CA LYS A 34 14.04 -16.24 -18.56
C LYS A 34 12.59 -15.79 -18.72
N PHE A 35 11.79 -16.51 -19.52
CA PHE A 35 10.38 -16.18 -19.71
C PHE A 35 9.59 -16.28 -18.40
N HIS A 36 9.87 -17.29 -17.56
CA HIS A 36 9.21 -17.43 -16.26
C HIS A 36 9.58 -16.30 -15.29
N ARG A 37 10.78 -15.70 -15.40
CA ARG A 37 11.18 -14.54 -14.60
C ARG A 37 10.51 -13.26 -15.09
N GLU A 38 10.58 -12.99 -16.38
CA GLU A 38 10.03 -11.77 -16.98
C GLU A 38 8.51 -11.72 -16.87
N SER A 39 7.82 -12.84 -17.13
CA SER A 39 6.36 -12.90 -17.07
C SER A 39 5.76 -12.82 -15.66
N PHE A 40 6.59 -12.70 -14.61
CA PHE A 40 6.11 -12.61 -13.23
C PHE A 40 5.29 -11.33 -13.00
N PHE A 41 5.77 -10.22 -13.55
CA PHE A 41 5.13 -8.92 -13.38
C PHE A 41 4.03 -8.64 -14.40
N TYR A 42 3.78 -9.53 -15.37
CA TYR A 42 2.81 -9.26 -16.44
C TYR A 42 1.40 -9.00 -15.91
N THR A 43 0.94 -9.75 -14.90
CA THR A 43 -0.38 -9.49 -14.30
C THR A 43 -0.44 -8.09 -13.66
N HIS A 44 0.60 -7.68 -12.94
CA HIS A 44 0.67 -6.36 -12.30
C HIS A 44 0.72 -5.24 -13.35
N LEU A 45 1.51 -5.42 -14.41
CA LEU A 45 1.62 -4.46 -15.51
C LEU A 45 0.33 -4.36 -16.33
N LEU A 46 -0.38 -5.47 -16.54
CA LEU A 46 -1.70 -5.47 -17.21
C LEU A 46 -2.75 -4.77 -16.33
N ASN A 47 -2.69 -4.97 -15.01
CA ASN A 47 -3.52 -4.28 -14.02
C ASN A 47 -2.83 -3.00 -13.52
N PHE A 48 -2.35 -2.18 -14.45
CA PHE A 48 -1.52 -1.01 -14.14
C PHE A 48 -2.18 -0.06 -13.15
N SER A 49 -3.45 0.31 -13.38
CA SER A 49 -4.15 1.28 -12.54
C SER A 49 -4.28 0.81 -11.08
N GLU A 50 -4.62 -0.46 -10.87
CA GLU A 50 -4.75 -1.02 -9.52
C GLU A 50 -3.37 -1.14 -8.85
N THR A 51 -2.38 -1.63 -9.59
CA THR A 51 -1.01 -1.76 -9.08
C THR A 51 -0.42 -0.40 -8.71
N LEU A 52 -0.67 0.64 -9.50
CA LEU A 52 -0.21 2.00 -9.21
C LEU A 52 -0.80 2.51 -7.89
N GLN A 53 -2.10 2.36 -7.68
CA GLN A 53 -2.74 2.73 -6.42
C GLN A 53 -2.17 1.95 -5.24
N GLN A 54 -1.93 0.65 -5.40
CA GLN A 54 -1.32 -0.18 -4.35
C GLN A 54 0.13 0.22 -4.04
N CYS A 55 0.89 0.67 -5.03
CA CYS A 55 2.27 1.14 -4.84
C CYS A 55 2.35 2.53 -4.17
N CYS A 56 1.28 3.33 -4.25
CA CYS A 56 1.20 4.68 -3.70
C CYS A 56 0.27 4.79 -2.49
N ASP A 57 -0.13 3.67 -1.87
CA ASP A 57 -1.07 3.67 -0.76
C ASP A 57 -0.41 4.18 0.54
N LEU A 58 -0.73 5.42 0.92
CA LEU A 58 -0.31 6.05 2.18
C LEU A 58 -1.46 6.19 3.19
N SER A 59 -2.61 5.56 2.92
CA SER A 59 -3.83 5.69 3.72
C SER A 59 -3.69 5.28 5.19
N GLN A 60 -2.70 4.42 5.50
CA GLN A 60 -2.50 3.86 6.82
C GLN A 60 -1.92 4.84 7.85
N LEU A 61 -1.44 6.00 7.42
CA LEU A 61 -0.82 6.99 8.31
C LEU A 61 -1.80 7.63 9.30
N TRP A 62 -3.10 7.67 8.96
CA TRP A 62 -4.13 8.23 9.84
C TRP A 62 -4.70 7.19 10.83
N PHE A 63 -4.84 5.92 10.41
CA PHE A 63 -5.52 4.90 11.22
C PHE A 63 -4.74 4.53 12.49
N ARG A 64 -5.43 4.56 13.63
CA ARG A 64 -4.83 4.37 14.96
C ARG A 64 -5.66 3.51 15.92
N GLU A 65 -6.58 2.70 15.39
CA GLU A 65 -7.44 1.77 16.14
C GLU A 65 -6.65 0.87 17.11
N PHE A 66 -5.50 0.35 16.65
CA PHE A 66 -4.63 -0.47 17.50
C PHE A 66 -4.19 0.28 18.76
N PHE A 67 -3.81 1.55 18.63
CA PHE A 67 -3.39 2.37 19.76
C PHE A 67 -4.58 2.80 20.63
N LEU A 68 -5.77 2.99 20.06
CA LEU A 68 -6.99 3.27 20.82
C LEU A 68 -7.36 2.09 21.73
N GLU A 69 -7.30 0.86 21.21
CA GLU A 69 -7.56 -0.36 21.98
C GLU A 69 -6.59 -0.49 23.18
N LEU A 70 -5.31 -0.14 22.98
CA LEU A 70 -4.30 -0.14 24.05
C LEU A 70 -4.60 0.88 25.17
N THR A 71 -5.45 1.88 24.94
CA THR A 71 -5.87 2.81 26.00
C THR A 71 -6.89 2.22 26.96
N MET A 72 -7.40 1.01 26.68
CA MET A 72 -8.44 0.32 27.47
C MET A 72 -9.66 1.20 27.75
N GLY A 73 -10.15 1.88 26.71
CA GLY A 73 -11.33 2.76 26.78
C GLY A 73 -11.10 4.09 27.49
N ARG A 74 -9.87 4.44 27.85
CA ARG A 74 -9.54 5.75 28.45
C ARG A 74 -9.62 6.89 27.44
N ARG A 75 -9.44 6.60 26.16
CA ARG A 75 -9.59 7.56 25.07
C ARG A 75 -10.53 7.01 24.02
N ILE A 76 -11.46 7.87 23.59
CA ILE A 76 -12.38 7.57 22.49
C ILE A 76 -11.69 7.91 21.15
N GLN A 77 -10.88 8.96 21.12
CA GLN A 77 -10.03 9.32 19.97
C GLN A 77 -8.76 10.07 20.46
N PHE A 78 -7.71 10.10 19.63
CA PHE A 78 -6.52 10.93 19.86
C PHE A 78 -6.71 12.35 19.31
N PRO A 79 -6.06 13.36 19.88
CA PRO A 79 -6.16 14.73 19.40
C PRO A 79 -5.39 14.92 18.07
N ILE A 80 -5.66 16.03 17.37
CA ILE A 80 -5.15 16.29 16.01
C ILE A 80 -3.62 16.46 15.98
N GLU A 81 -3.01 16.98 17.04
CA GLU A 81 -1.56 17.08 17.19
C GLU A 81 -0.84 15.72 17.24
N MET A 82 -1.59 14.62 17.38
CA MET A 82 -1.07 13.24 17.32
C MET A 82 -1.41 12.55 16.00
N SER A 83 -1.96 13.27 15.02
CA SER A 83 -2.31 12.75 13.69
C SER A 83 -1.17 12.99 12.69
N MET A 84 -0.71 11.95 12.00
CA MET A 84 0.43 12.08 11.08
C MET A 84 0.19 13.06 9.93
N PRO A 85 -0.96 13.05 9.23
CA PRO A 85 -1.24 14.04 8.19
C PRO A 85 -1.17 15.49 8.73
N TRP A 86 -1.72 15.73 9.93
CA TRP A 86 -1.67 17.05 10.53
C TRP A 86 -0.28 17.45 11.00
N ILE A 87 0.46 16.57 11.68
CA ILE A 87 1.85 16.83 12.13
C ILE A 87 2.73 17.27 10.96
N LEU A 88 2.62 16.62 9.80
CA LEU A 88 3.37 16.96 8.60
C LEU A 88 2.96 18.31 8.01
N THR A 89 1.65 18.59 7.98
CA THR A 89 1.10 19.86 7.49
C THR A 89 1.48 21.03 8.39
N ASP A 90 1.23 20.88 9.69
CA ASP A 90 1.50 21.87 10.73
C ASP A 90 2.99 22.24 10.80
N HIS A 91 3.89 21.26 10.62
CA HIS A 91 5.32 21.52 10.56
C HIS A 91 5.70 22.49 9.42
N ILE A 92 5.11 22.34 8.23
CA ILE A 92 5.37 23.24 7.10
C ILE A 92 4.80 24.63 7.37
N LEU A 93 3.60 24.70 7.96
CA LEU A 93 2.92 25.96 8.29
C LEU A 93 3.64 26.75 9.39
N GLU A 94 4.17 26.07 10.41
CA GLU A 94 4.85 26.70 11.55
C GLU A 94 6.26 27.16 11.18
N THR A 95 7.02 26.33 10.46
CA THR A 95 8.38 26.67 10.02
C THR A 95 8.39 27.73 8.92
N LYS A 96 7.30 27.85 8.15
CA LYS A 96 7.14 28.77 7.00
C LYS A 96 8.30 28.67 6.00
N GLU A 97 8.83 27.46 5.84
CA GLU A 97 9.95 27.22 4.95
C GLU A 97 9.52 27.40 3.50
N ALA A 98 10.09 28.38 2.80
CA ALA A 98 9.69 28.73 1.43
C ALA A 98 9.86 27.56 0.45
N SER A 99 10.87 26.69 0.64
CA SER A 99 11.08 25.47 -0.14
C SER A 99 9.99 24.43 0.03
N MET A 100 9.37 24.37 1.21
CA MET A 100 8.38 23.34 1.55
C MET A 100 6.93 23.82 1.39
N MET A 101 6.72 25.13 1.26
CA MET A 101 5.38 25.73 1.14
C MET A 101 4.60 25.20 -0.07
N GLU A 102 5.26 24.92 -1.18
CA GLU A 102 4.62 24.32 -2.37
C GLU A 102 4.13 22.89 -2.14
N TYR A 103 4.64 22.22 -1.08
CA TYR A 103 4.31 20.83 -0.77
C TYR A 103 3.20 20.68 0.29
N VAL A 104 2.71 21.77 0.89
CA VAL A 104 1.75 21.73 2.01
C VAL A 104 0.46 20.97 1.68
N LEU A 105 0.07 20.91 0.40
CA LEU A 105 -1.13 20.21 -0.04
C LEU A 105 -0.94 18.68 -0.15
N TYR A 106 0.29 18.17 -0.27
CA TYR A 106 0.50 16.71 -0.35
C TYR A 106 0.22 15.99 0.97
N PRO A 107 0.66 16.49 2.14
CA PRO A 107 0.26 15.91 3.42
C PRO A 107 -1.25 16.01 3.69
N LEU A 108 -1.92 17.06 3.21
CA LEU A 108 -3.38 17.18 3.30
C LEU A 108 -4.09 16.14 2.42
N ASP A 109 -3.53 15.79 1.27
CA ASP A 109 -4.08 14.76 0.38
C ASP A 109 -4.08 13.35 1.03
N LEU A 110 -3.27 13.12 2.07
CA LEU A 110 -3.30 11.88 2.84
C LEU A 110 -4.68 11.60 3.47
N TYR A 111 -5.45 12.65 3.78
CA TYR A 111 -6.82 12.48 4.26
C TYR A 111 -7.73 11.86 3.19
N ASN A 112 -7.51 12.18 1.91
CA ASN A 112 -8.27 11.58 0.81
C ASN A 112 -7.97 10.08 0.69
N ASP A 113 -6.70 9.69 0.82
CA ASP A 113 -6.29 8.28 0.83
C ASP A 113 -6.95 7.51 1.98
N SER A 114 -6.88 8.06 3.20
CA SER A 114 -7.50 7.45 4.38
C SER A 114 -9.03 7.37 4.26
N ALA A 115 -9.69 8.43 3.77
CA ALA A 115 -11.14 8.44 3.58
C ALA A 115 -11.59 7.41 2.53
N HIS A 116 -10.89 7.36 1.38
CA HIS A 116 -11.16 6.37 0.34
C HIS A 116 -10.97 4.94 0.86
N TYR A 117 -9.92 4.70 1.65
CA TYR A 117 -9.65 3.39 2.25
C TYR A 117 -10.73 3.01 3.29
N ALA A 118 -11.16 3.96 4.13
CA ALA A 118 -12.21 3.76 5.13
C ALA A 118 -13.54 3.34 4.47
N LEU A 119 -13.92 3.97 3.35
CA LEU A 119 -15.16 3.69 2.64
C LEU A 119 -15.11 2.41 1.79
N THR A 120 -13.99 2.16 1.08
CA THR A 120 -13.92 1.07 0.11
C THR A 120 -13.40 -0.24 0.69
N LYS A 121 -12.41 -0.19 1.60
CA LYS A 121 -11.75 -1.36 2.20
C LYS A 121 -12.36 -1.71 3.55
N PHE A 122 -12.35 -0.79 4.52
CA PHE A 122 -12.92 -1.06 5.85
C PHE A 122 -14.45 -1.07 5.85
N LYS A 123 -15.07 -0.27 4.98
CA LYS A 123 -16.52 -0.12 4.84
C LYS A 123 -17.17 0.27 6.17
N LYS A 124 -16.59 1.26 6.85
CA LYS A 124 -17.08 1.80 8.13
C LYS A 124 -17.38 3.28 8.00
N GLN A 125 -18.61 3.67 8.35
CA GLN A 125 -19.05 5.07 8.31
C GLN A 125 -18.36 5.90 9.39
N PHE A 126 -18.30 5.39 10.64
CA PHE A 126 -17.69 6.14 11.74
C PHE A 126 -16.23 6.55 11.48
N LEU A 127 -15.45 5.72 10.77
CA LEU A 127 -14.08 6.07 10.40
C LEU A 127 -14.04 7.26 9.44
N TYR A 128 -14.97 7.32 8.49
CA TYR A 128 -15.08 8.47 7.58
C TYR A 128 -15.55 9.72 8.32
N ASP A 129 -16.54 9.59 9.20
CA ASP A 129 -17.06 10.70 10.00
C ASP A 129 -15.96 11.32 10.88
N GLU A 130 -15.08 10.50 11.44
CA GLU A 130 -13.92 10.96 12.22
C GLU A 130 -12.86 11.65 11.36
N ILE A 131 -12.58 11.14 10.15
CA ILE A 131 -11.66 11.78 9.20
C ILE A 131 -12.21 13.15 8.78
N GLU A 132 -13.48 13.22 8.40
CA GLU A 132 -14.15 14.46 7.99
C GLU A 132 -14.14 15.51 9.10
N ALA A 133 -14.43 15.09 10.35
CA ALA A 133 -14.36 15.96 11.50
C ALA A 133 -12.94 16.49 11.76
N GLU A 134 -11.90 15.67 11.57
CA GLU A 134 -10.51 16.09 11.75
C GLU A 134 -10.11 17.15 10.70
N VAL A 135 -10.47 16.93 9.43
CA VAL A 135 -10.23 17.89 8.34
C VAL A 135 -10.93 19.23 8.60
N CYS A 136 -12.22 19.20 8.99
CA CYS A 136 -13.00 20.41 9.29
C CYS A 136 -12.52 21.14 10.56
N SER A 137 -11.83 20.45 11.47
CA SER A 137 -11.25 21.05 12.67
C SER A 137 -9.89 21.72 12.41
N SER A 138 -9.32 21.54 11.23
CA SER A 138 -8.06 22.17 10.87
C SER A 138 -8.24 23.69 10.68
N PRO A 139 -7.34 24.53 11.22
CA PRO A 139 -7.44 26.00 11.19
C PRO A 139 -7.30 26.65 9.79
N LEU A 140 -7.44 25.89 8.72
CA LEU A 140 -7.36 26.37 7.33
C LEU A 140 -8.74 26.81 6.76
N ASP A 141 -9.82 26.60 7.51
CA ASP A 141 -11.19 27.09 7.22
C ASP A 141 -11.62 28.28 8.12
#